data_AF-A0A7C8JMI1-F1
#
_entry.id   AF-A0A7C8JMI1-F1
#
_cell.length_a   1.000
_cell.length_b   1.000
_cell.length_c   1.000
_cell.angle_alpha   90.00
_cell.angle_beta   90.00
_cell.angle_gamma   90.00
#
_symmetry.space_group_name_H-M   'P 1'
#
loop_
_entity.id
_entity.type
_entity.pdbx_description
1 polymer ?
#
loop_
_entity_poly.entity_id
_entity_poly.type
_entity_poly.pdbx_seq_one_letter_code
_entity_poly.pdbx_strand_id
1 'polypeptide(L)'
;MPSLSIFRAPNTPFPSSSLPPLTPTALLKTWWVTTSTLPMWKSAKNIRITYTSIPSTKNIDDIIHYNPRNGPPATNSTPEEAAKLVTKSIHGVDYPLSENEGDLTYKWRGKGLLFIATSRWQVVGYGGRDVRTVVGEGGEEVLEGVEWVVTYFEKSLFTPAGVDVMTVAREGVDGETLGAIGEGLKGIGGVLGELWGGIFDIPRD
;
A
#
# COMPACT_ATOMS: atom_id res chain seq x y z
N MET A 1 19.41 -13.59 4.94
CA MET A 1 18.84 -14.51 3.93
C MET A 1 18.44 -13.67 2.71
N PRO A 2 18.34 -14.23 1.49
CA PRO A 2 17.75 -13.45 0.39
C PRO A 2 16.35 -13.00 0.80
N SER A 3 15.95 -11.78 0.41
CA SER A 3 14.61 -11.28 0.70
C SER A 3 13.58 -12.19 0.05
N LEU A 4 12.69 -12.78 0.86
CA LEU A 4 11.57 -13.52 0.29
C LEU A 4 10.67 -12.50 -0.41
N SER A 5 10.36 -12.76 -1.67
CA SER A 5 9.49 -11.92 -2.49
C SER A 5 8.50 -12.81 -3.22
N ILE A 6 7.22 -12.52 -3.09
CA ILE A 6 6.14 -13.25 -3.78
C ILE A 6 5.34 -12.24 -4.60
N PHE A 7 5.03 -12.58 -5.85
CA PHE A 7 4.27 -11.74 -6.78
C PHE A 7 3.15 -12.52 -7.45
N ARG A 8 2.11 -11.81 -7.91
CA ARG A 8 1.02 -12.35 -8.72
C ARG A 8 0.57 -11.36 -9.79
N ALA A 9 -0.06 -11.84 -10.85
CA ALA A 9 -0.78 -10.98 -11.78
C ALA A 9 -2.09 -10.48 -11.15
N PRO A 10 -2.64 -9.34 -11.60
CA PRO A 10 -3.94 -8.89 -11.12
C PRO A 10 -5.03 -9.92 -11.36
N ASN A 11 -5.91 -10.12 -10.37
CA ASN A 11 -7.03 -11.07 -10.40
C ASN A 11 -6.61 -12.55 -10.56
N THR A 12 -5.38 -12.88 -10.16
CA THR A 12 -4.87 -14.25 -10.07
C THR A 12 -4.50 -14.54 -8.62
N PRO A 13 -4.59 -15.81 -8.15
CA PRO A 13 -4.10 -16.17 -6.82
C PRO A 13 -2.58 -16.01 -6.75
N PHE A 14 -2.05 -15.81 -5.54
CA PHE A 14 -0.61 -15.92 -5.33
C PHE A 14 -0.12 -17.34 -5.67
N PRO A 15 1.09 -17.48 -6.22
CA PRO A 15 1.67 -18.78 -6.47
C PRO A 15 1.84 -19.54 -5.14
N SER A 16 1.73 -20.87 -5.20
CA SER A 16 1.99 -21.71 -4.04
C SER A 16 3.41 -21.49 -3.52
N SER A 17 3.53 -21.28 -2.22
CA SER A 17 4.79 -21.07 -1.51
C SER A 17 4.90 -22.06 -0.35
N SER A 18 6.13 -22.28 0.13
CA SER A 18 6.36 -23.04 1.37
C SER A 18 5.95 -22.26 2.63
N LEU A 19 5.68 -20.96 2.49
CA LEU A 19 5.17 -20.12 3.57
C LEU A 19 3.65 -19.94 3.46
N PRO A 20 2.94 -19.74 4.59
CA PRO A 20 1.51 -19.42 4.57
C PRO A 20 1.28 -18.11 3.78
N PRO A 21 0.09 -17.94 3.21
CA PRO A 21 -0.23 -16.72 2.47
C PRO A 21 -0.24 -15.50 3.41
N LEU A 22 0.01 -14.33 2.84
CA LEU A 22 -0.24 -13.07 3.52
C LEU A 22 -1.74 -12.98 3.87
N THR A 23 -2.05 -12.67 5.12
CA THR A 23 -3.43 -12.53 5.60
C THR A 23 -3.81 -11.04 5.72
N PRO A 24 -5.11 -10.70 5.79
CA PRO A 24 -5.55 -9.33 6.01
C PRO A 24 -4.95 -8.70 7.28
N THR A 25 -4.76 -9.50 8.34
CA THR A 25 -4.14 -9.06 9.60
C THR A 25 -2.74 -8.47 9.40
N ALA A 26 -1.97 -8.99 8.45
CA ALA A 26 -0.63 -8.47 8.16
C ALA A 26 -0.65 -7.03 7.62
N LEU A 27 -1.77 -6.59 7.03
CA LEU A 27 -1.96 -5.23 6.53
C LEU A 27 -2.34 -4.23 7.63
N LEU A 28 -2.86 -4.67 8.78
CA LEU A 28 -3.43 -3.84 9.86
C LEU A 28 -2.37 -3.08 10.66
N LYS A 29 -1.76 -2.09 10.00
CA LYS A 29 -0.73 -1.20 10.55
C LYS A 29 -0.64 0.06 9.69
N THR A 30 0.29 0.94 10.06
CA THR A 30 0.67 2.08 9.23
C THR A 30 1.76 1.67 8.25
N TRP A 31 1.55 2.00 6.98
CA TRP A 31 2.50 1.83 5.89
C TRP A 31 2.88 3.19 5.30
N TRP A 32 4.15 3.36 4.94
CA TRP A 32 4.63 4.48 4.16
C TRP A 32 4.51 4.16 2.68
N VAL A 33 3.88 5.05 1.90
CA VAL A 33 3.94 4.95 0.44
C VAL A 33 5.24 5.60 -0.02
N THR A 34 6.16 4.78 -0.50
CA THR A 34 7.53 5.22 -0.83
C THR A 34 7.69 5.47 -2.31
N THR A 35 7.01 4.67 -3.12
CA THR A 35 7.16 4.70 -4.56
C THR A 35 5.78 4.51 -5.19
N SER A 36 5.49 5.23 -6.27
CA SER A 36 4.17 5.19 -6.89
C SER A 36 4.22 5.47 -8.39
N THR A 37 3.22 4.99 -9.12
CA THR A 37 2.93 5.42 -10.49
C THR A 37 1.70 6.33 -10.57
N LEU A 38 0.95 6.52 -9.47
CA LEU A 38 -0.30 7.28 -9.43
C LEU A 38 0.00 8.79 -9.54
N PRO A 39 -0.47 9.48 -10.59
CA PRO A 39 -0.11 10.88 -10.82
C PRO A 39 -0.52 11.84 -9.69
N MET A 40 -1.59 11.53 -8.95
CA MET A 40 -2.05 12.33 -7.82
C MET A 40 -0.98 12.50 -6.73
N TRP A 41 -0.06 11.53 -6.60
CA TRP A 41 1.02 11.57 -5.60
C TRP A 41 2.21 12.41 -6.03
N LYS A 42 2.29 12.86 -7.30
CA LYS A 42 3.38 13.75 -7.75
C LYS A 42 3.42 15.09 -7.02
N SER A 43 2.27 15.56 -6.53
CA SER A 43 2.14 16.79 -5.73
C SER A 43 2.04 16.54 -4.23
N ALA A 44 2.39 15.34 -3.75
CA ALA A 44 2.33 14.96 -2.34
C ALA A 44 3.70 14.48 -1.82
N LYS A 45 3.83 14.42 -0.50
CA LYS A 45 4.96 13.87 0.25
C LYS A 45 4.48 13.30 1.59
N ASN A 46 5.33 12.54 2.28
CA ASN A 46 5.05 11.96 3.60
C ASN A 46 3.74 11.16 3.65
N ILE A 47 3.48 10.38 2.59
CA ILE A 47 2.24 9.62 2.44
C ILE A 47 2.29 8.40 3.35
N ARG A 48 1.27 8.27 4.20
CA ARG A 48 1.08 7.14 5.11
C ARG A 48 -0.34 6.62 5.02
N ILE A 49 -0.51 5.31 4.99
CA ILE A 49 -1.82 4.66 5.03
C ILE A 49 -1.89 3.82 6.30
N THR A 50 -2.89 4.07 7.13
CA THR A 50 -3.13 3.26 8.33
C THR A 50 -4.38 2.42 8.10
N TYR A 51 -4.20 1.09 8.17
CA TYR A 51 -5.29 0.12 8.10
C TYR A 51 -5.66 -0.35 9.50
N THR A 52 -6.95 -0.38 9.83
CA THR A 52 -7.45 -0.90 11.10
C THR A 52 -8.63 -1.83 10.88
N SER A 53 -8.78 -2.83 11.76
CA SER A 53 -9.92 -3.74 11.71
C SER A 53 -11.22 -3.02 12.09
N ILE A 54 -12.30 -3.27 11.36
CA ILE A 54 -13.65 -2.86 11.78
C ILE A 54 -14.29 -4.01 12.57
N PRO A 55 -14.66 -3.81 13.86
CA PRO A 55 -15.21 -4.87 14.71
C PRO A 55 -16.38 -5.61 14.07
N SER A 56 -16.40 -6.93 14.24
CA SER A 56 -17.46 -7.83 13.74
C SER A 56 -17.64 -7.85 12.22
N THR A 57 -16.64 -7.40 11.45
CA THR A 57 -16.65 -7.46 9.98
C THR A 57 -15.29 -7.91 9.46
N LYS A 58 -15.23 -8.35 8.18
CA LYS A 58 -13.96 -8.56 7.44
C LYS A 58 -13.46 -7.28 6.74
N ASN A 59 -14.17 -6.17 6.90
CA ASN A 59 -13.80 -4.91 6.28
C ASN A 59 -12.66 -4.24 7.04
N ILE A 60 -11.89 -3.43 6.33
CA ILE A 60 -10.76 -2.70 6.89
C ILE A 60 -11.07 -1.21 6.77
N ASP A 61 -10.84 -0.46 7.85
CA ASP A 61 -10.85 0.99 7.82
C ASP A 61 -9.49 1.49 7.34
N ASP A 62 -9.48 2.48 6.45
CA ASP A 62 -8.24 3.11 6.02
C ASP A 62 -8.25 4.63 6.22
N ILE A 63 -7.10 5.14 6.66
CA ILE A 63 -6.84 6.57 6.76
C ILE A 63 -5.49 6.85 6.10
N ILE A 64 -5.53 7.60 5.01
CA ILE A 64 -4.35 8.08 4.30
C ILE A 64 -4.04 9.49 4.80
N HIS A 65 -2.81 9.72 5.26
CA HIS A 65 -2.28 11.04 5.58
C HIS A 65 -1.19 11.43 4.58
N TYR A 66 -1.18 12.68 4.14
CA TYR A 66 -0.11 13.20 3.27
C TYR A 66 0.05 14.72 3.42
N ASN A 67 1.23 15.22 3.05
CA ASN A 67 1.49 16.65 2.94
C ASN A 67 1.54 17.07 1.45
N PRO A 68 1.05 18.26 1.09
CA PRO A 68 1.34 18.85 -0.22
C PRO A 68 2.85 19.00 -0.44
N ARG A 69 3.32 18.71 -1.65
CA ARG A 69 4.74 18.81 -2.02
C ARG A 69 5.27 20.24 -1.91
N ASN A 70 4.47 21.20 -2.37
CA ASN A 70 4.73 22.62 -2.25
C ASN A 70 3.72 23.21 -1.24
N GLY A 71 4.04 23.13 0.05
CA GLY A 71 3.30 23.87 1.08
C GLY A 71 3.66 25.37 1.03
N PRO A 72 2.82 26.27 1.56
CA PRO A 72 3.21 27.67 1.69
C PRO A 72 4.53 27.77 2.48
N PRO A 73 5.46 28.68 2.11
CA PRO A 73 6.65 28.91 2.91
C PRO A 73 6.24 29.28 4.34
N ALA A 74 6.87 28.66 5.33
CA ALA A 74 6.66 28.97 6.76
C ALA A 74 7.10 30.40 7.15
N THR A 75 7.38 31.27 6.17
CA THR A 75 8.01 32.58 6.38
C THR A 75 7.04 33.64 6.93
N ASN A 76 5.72 33.41 6.84
CA ASN A 76 4.69 34.31 7.36
C ASN A 76 3.69 33.63 8.32
N SER A 77 3.97 32.41 8.78
CA SER A 77 3.06 31.63 9.61
C SER A 77 3.49 31.69 11.08
N THR A 78 2.53 31.84 11.99
CA THR A 78 2.77 31.60 13.42
C THR A 78 3.19 30.15 13.66
N PRO A 79 3.86 29.81 14.79
CA PRO A 79 4.23 28.43 15.10
C PRO A 79 3.06 27.42 15.06
N GLU A 80 1.84 27.85 15.41
CA GLU A 80 0.61 27.05 15.28
C GLU A 80 0.14 26.89 13.83
N GLU A 81 0.35 27.87 12.96
CA GLU A 81 0.03 27.81 11.53
C GLU A 81 1.06 27.02 10.73
N ALA A 82 2.33 27.07 11.14
CA ALA A 82 3.40 26.21 10.63
C ALA A 82 3.16 24.75 11.04
N ALA A 83 2.68 24.50 12.26
CA ALA A 83 2.21 23.16 12.69
C ALA A 83 0.95 22.70 11.92
N LYS A 84 0.14 23.63 11.41
CA LYS A 84 -0.99 23.40 10.50
C LYS A 84 -0.59 23.35 9.02
N LEU A 85 0.69 23.22 8.64
CA LEU A 85 1.09 22.90 7.26
C LEU A 85 0.37 21.62 6.82
N VAL A 86 -0.75 21.83 6.11
CA VAL A 86 -1.96 21.01 6.23
C VAL A 86 -1.67 19.57 5.86
N THR A 87 -1.49 18.71 6.86
CA THR A 87 -1.61 17.27 6.68
C THR A 87 -3.03 17.02 6.19
N LYS A 88 -3.16 16.65 4.92
CA LYS A 88 -4.43 16.25 4.34
C LYS A 88 -4.71 14.80 4.74
N SER A 89 -5.99 14.44 4.79
CA SER A 89 -6.39 13.06 4.99
C SER A 89 -7.46 12.60 4.02
N ILE A 90 -7.40 11.33 3.64
CA ILE A 90 -8.43 10.60 2.90
C ILE A 90 -8.85 9.45 3.80
N HIS A 91 -10.15 9.25 3.95
CA HIS A 91 -10.72 8.23 4.79
C HIS A 91 -11.59 7.33 3.93
N GLY A 92 -11.57 6.03 4.19
CA GLY A 92 -12.38 5.08 3.45
C GLY A 92 -12.58 3.77 4.19
N VAL A 93 -13.21 2.84 3.48
CA VAL A 93 -13.44 1.47 3.92
C VAL A 93 -13.11 0.54 2.76
N ASP A 94 -12.32 -0.48 3.05
CA ASP A 94 -11.98 -1.57 2.15
C ASP A 94 -12.87 -2.78 2.40
N TYR A 95 -13.63 -3.13 1.37
CA TYR A 95 -14.50 -4.30 1.35
C TYR A 95 -13.80 -5.44 0.61
N PRO A 96 -13.47 -6.55 1.27
CA PRO A 96 -12.87 -7.70 0.59
C PRO A 96 -13.81 -8.21 -0.50
N LEU A 97 -13.26 -8.53 -1.67
CA LEU A 97 -14.03 -9.03 -2.81
C LEU A 97 -14.14 -10.56 -2.84
N SER A 98 -13.56 -11.23 -1.85
CA SER A 98 -13.47 -12.68 -1.76
C SER A 98 -13.57 -13.11 -0.30
N GLU A 99 -14.20 -14.25 -0.06
CA GLU A 99 -14.22 -14.89 1.26
C GLU A 99 -12.89 -15.56 1.59
N ASN A 100 -12.05 -15.82 0.57
CA ASN A 100 -10.70 -16.34 0.74
C ASN A 100 -9.77 -15.22 1.21
N GLU A 101 -9.27 -15.35 2.45
CA GLU A 101 -8.40 -14.35 3.08
C GLU A 101 -7.06 -14.17 2.36
N GLY A 102 -6.62 -15.16 1.57
CA GLY A 102 -5.42 -15.04 0.74
C GLY A 102 -5.60 -14.23 -0.56
N ASP A 103 -6.84 -13.83 -0.92
CA ASP A 103 -7.14 -13.14 -2.17
C ASP A 103 -6.82 -11.63 -2.11
N LEU A 104 -6.69 -11.02 -0.93
CA LEU A 104 -6.21 -9.63 -0.70
C LEU A 104 -6.62 -8.59 -1.76
N THR A 105 -7.85 -8.71 -2.26
CA THR A 105 -8.44 -7.85 -3.28
C THR A 105 -9.63 -7.14 -2.66
N TYR A 106 -9.64 -5.82 -2.78
CA TYR A 106 -10.58 -4.96 -2.09
C TYR A 106 -11.28 -4.03 -3.06
N LYS A 107 -12.55 -3.75 -2.78
CA LYS A 107 -13.23 -2.56 -3.25
C LYS A 107 -13.12 -1.52 -2.16
N TRP A 108 -12.54 -0.38 -2.49
CA TRP A 108 -12.47 0.77 -1.60
C TRP A 108 -13.66 1.71 -1.82
N ARG A 109 -14.14 2.33 -0.75
CA ARG A 109 -15.10 3.43 -0.79
C ARG A 109 -14.68 4.54 0.15
N GLY A 110 -14.66 5.77 -0.35
CA GLY A 110 -14.36 6.93 0.48
C GLY A 110 -15.43 7.19 1.55
N LYS A 111 -15.05 7.93 2.59
CA LYS A 111 -15.93 8.46 3.62
C LYS A 111 -16.15 9.97 3.44
N GLY A 112 -17.16 10.51 4.14
CA GLY A 112 -17.47 11.92 4.13
C GLY A 112 -17.78 12.42 2.71
N LEU A 113 -17.10 13.48 2.27
CA LEU A 113 -17.28 14.04 0.92
C LEU A 113 -16.84 13.09 -0.21
N LEU A 114 -16.04 12.08 0.10
CA LEU A 114 -15.54 11.10 -0.88
C LEU A 114 -16.42 9.85 -0.99
N PHE A 115 -17.62 9.84 -0.41
CA PHE A 115 -18.50 8.65 -0.39
C PHE A 115 -18.94 8.12 -1.78
N ILE A 116 -18.84 8.97 -2.81
CA ILE A 116 -19.09 8.60 -4.21
C ILE A 116 -17.85 8.02 -4.90
N ALA A 117 -16.66 8.26 -4.34
CA ALA A 117 -15.41 7.74 -4.87
C ALA A 117 -15.29 6.26 -4.48
N THR A 118 -15.08 5.43 -5.50
CA THR A 118 -14.80 4.00 -5.33
C THR A 118 -13.63 3.62 -6.22
N SER A 119 -12.85 2.65 -5.77
CA SER A 119 -11.76 2.05 -6.54
C SER A 119 -11.69 0.56 -6.23
N ARG A 120 -10.96 -0.18 -7.04
CA ARG A 120 -10.56 -1.55 -6.74
C ARG A 120 -9.06 -1.60 -6.65
N TRP A 121 -8.55 -2.28 -5.63
CA TRP A 121 -7.13 -2.50 -5.47
C TRP A 121 -6.86 -3.89 -4.93
N GLN A 122 -5.62 -4.33 -5.10
CA GLN A 122 -5.19 -5.65 -4.64
C GLN A 122 -3.71 -5.65 -4.32
N VAL A 123 -3.30 -6.47 -3.35
CA VAL A 123 -1.88 -6.76 -3.14
C VAL A 123 -1.40 -7.66 -4.27
N VAL A 124 -0.39 -7.22 -5.01
CA VAL A 124 0.22 -7.97 -6.13
C VAL A 124 1.64 -8.41 -5.84
N GLY A 125 2.24 -7.93 -4.76
CA GLY A 125 3.52 -8.42 -4.27
C GLY A 125 3.73 -8.12 -2.81
N TYR A 126 4.55 -8.92 -2.14
CA TYR A 126 4.99 -8.66 -0.77
C TYR A 126 6.31 -9.36 -0.49
N GLY A 127 7.01 -8.88 0.54
CA GLY A 127 8.26 -9.50 0.95
C GLY A 127 8.93 -8.83 2.14
N GLY A 128 10.09 -9.36 2.48
CA GLY A 128 10.92 -8.91 3.59
C GLY A 128 12.13 -9.81 3.80
N ARG A 129 13.09 -9.34 4.59
CA ARG A 129 14.36 -10.07 4.83
C ARG A 129 14.24 -11.21 5.83
N ASP A 130 13.33 -11.08 6.80
CA ASP A 130 13.14 -12.04 7.89
C ASP A 130 11.69 -12.56 7.95
N VAL A 131 11.10 -12.82 6.77
CA VAL A 131 9.74 -13.35 6.68
C VAL A 131 9.69 -14.76 7.26
N ARG A 132 8.82 -14.96 8.25
CA ARG A 132 8.66 -16.25 8.95
C ARG A 132 7.21 -16.50 9.33
N THR A 133 6.87 -17.77 9.51
CA THR A 133 5.60 -18.18 10.11
C THR A 133 5.67 -18.03 11.62
N VAL A 134 4.65 -17.40 12.19
CA VAL A 134 4.40 -17.35 13.63
C VAL A 134 2.96 -17.78 13.91
N VAL A 135 2.69 -18.21 15.14
CA VAL A 135 1.32 -18.48 15.59
C VAL A 135 0.74 -17.18 16.15
N GLY A 136 -0.35 -16.71 15.55
CA GLY A 136 -1.08 -15.53 15.99
C GLY A 136 -1.81 -15.75 17.32
N GLU A 137 -2.36 -14.68 17.89
CA GLU A 137 -3.09 -14.74 19.16
C GLU A 137 -4.33 -15.66 19.10
N GLY A 138 -4.91 -15.86 17.91
CA GLY A 138 -6.03 -16.78 17.68
C GLY A 138 -5.64 -18.23 17.39
N GLY A 139 -4.34 -18.57 17.42
CA GLY A 139 -3.82 -19.90 17.14
C GLY A 139 -3.59 -20.21 15.65
N GLU A 140 -3.86 -19.26 14.75
CA GLU A 140 -3.62 -19.38 13.32
C GLU A 140 -2.17 -19.09 12.92
N GLU A 141 -1.68 -19.74 11.87
CA GLU A 141 -0.37 -19.42 11.29
C GLU A 141 -0.44 -18.14 10.46
N VAL A 142 0.42 -17.17 10.76
CA VAL A 142 0.53 -15.90 10.04
C VAL A 142 1.98 -15.59 9.66
N LEU A 143 2.14 -14.71 8.65
CA LEU A 143 3.45 -14.18 8.29
C LEU A 143 3.84 -12.99 9.17
N GLU A 144 5.02 -13.08 9.79
CA GLU A 144 5.74 -11.96 10.40
C GLU A 144 6.92 -11.55 9.51
N GLY A 145 7.43 -10.32 9.67
CA GLY A 145 8.65 -9.88 8.98
C GLY A 145 8.45 -9.35 7.56
N VAL A 146 7.19 -9.15 7.14
CA VAL A 146 6.86 -8.49 5.88
C VAL A 146 7.19 -7.00 5.99
N GLU A 147 8.22 -6.56 5.28
CA GLU A 147 8.75 -5.19 5.32
C GLU A 147 8.10 -4.29 4.25
N TRP A 148 7.62 -4.89 3.16
CA TRP A 148 7.01 -4.17 2.04
C TRP A 148 5.87 -4.95 1.38
N VAL A 149 4.96 -4.20 0.76
CA VAL A 149 3.90 -4.71 -0.10
C VAL A 149 3.79 -3.84 -1.35
N VAL A 150 3.37 -4.43 -2.46
CA VAL A 150 3.03 -3.74 -3.70
C VAL A 150 1.52 -3.85 -3.89
N THR A 151 0.86 -2.72 -4.01
CA THR A 151 -0.57 -2.67 -4.33
C THR A 151 -0.75 -2.24 -5.79
N TYR A 152 -1.72 -2.86 -6.46
CA TYR A 152 -2.19 -2.46 -7.77
C TYR A 152 -3.60 -1.89 -7.65
N PHE A 153 -3.81 -0.72 -8.23
CA PHE A 153 -5.10 -0.04 -8.32
C PHE A 153 -5.61 -0.14 -9.75
N GLU A 154 -6.84 -0.63 -9.92
CA GLU A 154 -7.53 -0.57 -11.21
C GLU A 154 -7.91 0.87 -11.55
N LYS A 155 -8.04 1.16 -12.85
CA LYS A 155 -8.56 2.44 -13.32
C LYS A 155 -9.96 2.68 -12.73
N SER A 156 -10.14 3.83 -12.09
CA SER A 156 -11.43 4.32 -11.61
C SER A 156 -11.93 5.47 -12.48
N LEU A 157 -13.08 6.05 -12.13
CA LEU A 157 -13.56 7.29 -12.74
C LEU A 157 -12.65 8.49 -12.44
N PHE A 158 -11.87 8.45 -11.34
CA PHE A 158 -11.10 9.57 -10.84
C PHE A 158 -9.58 9.38 -10.97
N THR A 159 -9.13 8.15 -11.15
CA THR A 159 -7.70 7.79 -11.17
C THR A 159 -7.39 6.79 -12.28
N PRO A 160 -6.24 6.92 -12.97
CA PRO A 160 -5.75 5.85 -13.83
C PRO A 160 -5.36 4.62 -13.00
N ALA A 161 -5.12 3.50 -13.67
CA ALA A 161 -4.49 2.36 -13.02
C ALA A 161 -3.08 2.73 -12.53
N GLY A 162 -2.64 2.12 -11.44
CA GLY A 162 -1.33 2.41 -10.88
C GLY A 162 -0.86 1.39 -9.87
N VAL A 163 0.41 1.49 -9.49
CA VAL A 163 0.99 0.70 -8.41
C VAL A 163 1.62 1.60 -7.36
N ASP A 164 1.50 1.18 -6.11
CA ASP A 164 2.20 1.77 -4.97
C ASP A 164 3.09 0.71 -4.33
N VAL A 165 4.32 1.10 -3.95
CA VAL A 165 5.19 0.32 -3.05
C VAL A 165 5.04 0.92 -1.68
N MET A 166 4.52 0.11 -0.74
CA MET A 166 4.32 0.50 0.63
C MET A 166 5.28 -0.24 1.55
N THR A 167 5.85 0.44 2.54
CA THR A 167 6.86 -0.12 3.45
C THR A 167 6.53 0.19 4.90
N VAL A 168 7.01 -0.65 5.83
CA VAL A 168 6.89 -0.36 7.27
C VAL A 168 7.87 0.74 7.70
N ALA A 169 9.07 0.78 7.10
CA ALA A 169 10.09 1.80 7.37
C ALA A 169 9.85 3.06 6.54
N ARG A 170 10.07 4.23 7.13
CA ARG A 170 9.92 5.53 6.45
C ARG A 170 10.91 5.69 5.31
N GLU A 171 12.11 5.16 5.49
CA GLU A 171 13.22 5.25 4.56
C GLU A 171 12.89 4.49 3.25
N GLY A 172 12.02 3.49 3.34
CA GLY A 172 11.67 2.56 2.28
C GLY A 172 12.56 1.32 2.30
N VAL A 173 12.69 0.68 1.15
CA VAL A 173 13.62 -0.44 0.94
C VAL A 173 14.90 0.06 0.27
N ASP A 174 15.98 -0.71 0.35
CA ASP A 174 17.19 -0.41 -0.40
C ASP A 174 17.00 -0.56 -1.92
N GLY A 175 17.96 -0.02 -2.68
CA GLY A 175 17.90 -0.01 -4.14
C GLY A 175 17.92 -1.41 -4.77
N GLU A 176 18.58 -2.38 -4.12
CA GLU A 176 18.59 -3.77 -4.56
C GLU A 176 17.19 -4.38 -4.45
N THR A 177 16.53 -4.21 -3.30
CA THR A 177 15.16 -4.69 -3.08
C THR A 177 14.17 -3.98 -4.00
N LEU A 178 14.27 -2.66 -4.18
CA LEU A 178 13.41 -1.93 -5.13
C LEU A 178 13.61 -2.40 -6.58
N GLY A 179 14.86 -2.68 -6.96
CA GLY A 179 15.21 -3.28 -8.25
C GLY A 179 14.55 -4.65 -8.43
N ALA A 180 14.67 -5.53 -7.43
CA ALA A 180 14.06 -6.86 -7.44
C ALA A 180 12.53 -6.81 -7.50
N ILE A 181 11.89 -5.86 -6.81
CA ILE A 181 10.44 -5.59 -6.95
C ILE A 181 10.11 -5.25 -8.40
N GLY A 182 10.87 -4.34 -9.02
CA GLY A 182 10.67 -3.95 -10.41
C GLY A 182 10.86 -5.10 -11.40
N GLU A 183 11.87 -5.94 -11.20
CA GLU A 183 12.11 -7.14 -12.00
C GLU A 183 10.97 -8.15 -11.84
N GLY A 184 10.49 -8.37 -10.61
CA GLY A 184 9.35 -9.24 -10.32
C GLY A 184 8.09 -8.79 -11.06
N LEU A 185 7.73 -7.50 -10.97
CA LEU A 185 6.55 -6.94 -11.64
C LEU A 185 6.67 -6.98 -13.18
N LYS A 186 7.87 -6.71 -13.73
CA LYS A 186 8.13 -6.84 -15.17
C LYS A 186 8.10 -8.29 -15.64
N GLY A 187 8.58 -9.23 -14.82
CA GLY A 187 8.56 -10.66 -15.10
C GLY A 187 7.14 -11.24 -15.16
N ILE A 188 6.23 -10.75 -14.30
CA ILE A 188 4.79 -11.04 -14.41
C ILE A 188 4.22 -10.48 -15.72
N GLY A 189 4.70 -9.31 -16.15
CA GLY A 189 4.31 -8.68 -17.41
C GLY A 189 2.95 -7.99 -17.37
N GLY A 190 2.37 -7.78 -18.55
CA GLY A 190 1.08 -7.09 -18.73
C GLY A 190 1.08 -5.70 -18.08
N VAL A 191 -0.05 -5.35 -17.46
CA VAL A 191 -0.27 -4.01 -16.88
C VAL A 191 0.73 -3.66 -15.77
N LEU A 192 1.22 -4.63 -14.99
CA LEU A 192 2.15 -4.36 -13.90
C LEU A 192 3.53 -3.96 -14.43
N GLY A 193 4.02 -4.70 -15.44
CA GLY A 193 5.29 -4.39 -16.11
C GLY A 193 5.25 -3.05 -16.83
N GLU A 194 4.14 -2.73 -17.49
CA GLU A 194 3.92 -1.44 -18.17
C GLU A 194 3.90 -0.27 -17.18
N LEU A 195 3.12 -0.39 -16.09
CA LEU A 195 3.01 0.67 -15.08
C LEU A 195 4.34 0.97 -14.41
N TRP A 196 5.16 -0.05 -14.13
CA TRP A 196 6.45 0.14 -13.47
C TRP A 196 7.38 1.10 -14.23
N GLY A 197 7.25 1.23 -15.56
CA GLY A 197 8.02 2.20 -16.34
C GLY A 197 7.76 3.67 -15.93
N GLY A 198 6.63 3.96 -15.31
CA GLY A 198 6.24 5.30 -14.84
C GLY A 198 6.45 5.55 -13.34
N ILE A 199 7.19 4.66 -12.66
CA ILE A 199 7.41 4.72 -11.21
C ILE A 199 8.21 5.96 -10.81
N PHE A 200 7.84 6.59 -9.68
CA PHE A 200 8.58 7.70 -9.08
C PHE A 200 8.62 7.60 -7.56
N ASP A 201 9.73 8.07 -6.96
CA ASP A 201 9.87 8.16 -5.51
C ASP A 201 9.02 9.31 -4.94
N ILE A 202 8.38 9.04 -3.80
CA ILE A 202 7.60 9.98 -3.03
C ILE A 202 8.50 10.60 -1.95
N PRO A 203 8.69 11.93 -1.88
CA PRO A 203 9.51 12.54 -0.84
C PRO A 203 8.98 12.22 0.57
N ARG A 204 9.91 11.99 1.50
CA ARG A 204 9.61 11.60 2.89
C ARG A 204 10.47 12.41 3.88
N ASP A 205 10.38 13.74 3.84
CA ASP A 205 11.21 14.70 4.61
C ASP A 205 10.56 15.18 5.92
#